data_AF-A0A832C667-F1
#
_entry.id   AF-A0A832C667-F1
#
_cell.length_a   1.000
_cell.length_b   1.000
_cell.length_c   1.000
_cell.angle_alpha   90.00
_cell.angle_beta   90.00
_cell.angle_gamma   90.00
#
_symmetry.space_group_name_H-M   'P 1'
#
loop_
_entity.id
_entity.type
_entity.pdbx_description
1 polymer ?
#
loop_
_entity_poly.entity_id
_entity_poly.type
_entity_poly.pdbx_seq_one_letter_code
_entity_poly.pdbx_strand_id
1 'polypeptide(L)' 'MAKCPKCGNEVEKPEKTWTMAPKGRKPLNVGLYKCTCGKSFRASVK' A
#
# COMPACT_ATOMS: atom_id res chain seq x y z
N MET A 1 -7.19 5.79 0.36
CA MET A 1 -7.45 4.78 1.43
C MET A 1 -7.16 3.40 0.88
N ALA A 2 -6.44 2.58 1.63
CA ALA A 2 -6.12 1.20 1.25
C ALA A 2 -6.85 0.23 2.18
N LYS A 3 -7.54 -0.74 1.58
CA LYS A 3 -8.27 -1.75 2.33
C LYS A 3 -7.33 -2.86 2.78
N CYS A 4 -7.34 -3.16 4.08
CA CYS A 4 -6.56 -4.24 4.65
C CYS A 4 -7.14 -5.59 4.17
N PRO A 5 -6.34 -6.45 3.51
CA PRO A 5 -6.82 -7.74 3.01
C PRO A 5 -7.10 -8.77 4.12
N LYS A 6 -6.77 -8.45 5.38
CA LYS A 6 -6.93 -9.37 6.51
C LYS A 6 -8.18 -9.10 7.35
N CYS A 7 -8.47 -7.83 7.64
CA CYS A 7 -9.62 -7.45 8.47
C CYS A 7 -10.62 -6.54 7.76
N GLY A 8 -10.34 -6.12 6.52
CA GLY A 8 -11.23 -5.25 5.76
C GLY A 8 -11.21 -3.77 6.16
N ASN A 9 -10.49 -3.39 7.22
CA ASN A 9 -10.34 -1.99 7.62
C ASN A 9 -9.65 -1.15 6.54
N GLU A 10 -10.08 0.09 6.42
CA GLU A 10 -9.46 1.08 5.53
C GLU A 10 -8.41 1.88 6.29
N VAL A 11 -7.22 1.99 5.69
CA VAL A 11 -6.10 2.77 6.22
C VAL A 11 -5.81 3.90 5.25
N GLU A 12 -5.88 5.14 5.73
CA GLU A 12 -5.68 6.33 4.90
C GLU A 12 -4.22 6.53 4.52
N LYS A 13 -3.32 6.49 5.52
CA LYS A 13 -1.93 6.90 5.37
C LYS A 13 -1.00 5.70 5.30
N PRO A 14 -0.17 5.58 4.24
CA PRO A 14 0.93 4.63 4.22
C PRO A 14 2.04 5.09 5.18
N GLU A 15 2.70 4.14 5.81
CA GLU A 15 3.90 4.36 6.64
C GLU A 15 5.12 4.66 5.77
N LYS A 16 5.23 4.00 4.61
CA LYS A 16 6.30 4.22 3.61
C LYS A 16 5.74 4.11 2.22
N THR A 17 6.27 4.89 1.29
CA THR A 17 5.91 4.85 -0.13
C THR A 17 7.15 4.77 -0.99
N TRP A 18 7.09 3.99 -2.06
CA TRP A 18 8.15 3.93 -3.08
C TRP A 18 7.56 3.68 -4.46
N THR A 19 8.29 4.11 -5.48
CA THR A 19 7.93 3.91 -6.89
C THR A 19 8.69 2.71 -7.44
N MET A 20 7.97 1.74 -7.99
CA MET A 20 8.53 0.66 -8.80
C MET A 20 8.39 1.02 -10.28
N ALA A 21 9.52 1.37 -10.93
CA ALA A 21 9.55 1.76 -12.34
C ALA A 21 10.40 0.79 -13.18
N PRO A 22 9.89 -0.42 -13.51
CA PRO A 22 10.59 -1.33 -14.40
C PRO A 22 10.63 -0.80 -15.84
N LYS A 23 11.76 -0.99 -16.53
CA LYS A 23 11.92 -0.57 -17.93
C LYS A 23 10.87 -1.25 -18.81
N GLY A 24 10.17 -0.46 -19.62
CA GLY A 24 9.14 -0.95 -20.56
C GLY A 24 7.76 -1.20 -19.96
N ARG A 25 7.52 -0.88 -18.68
CA ARG A 25 6.18 -0.92 -18.08
C ARG A 25 5.86 0.38 -17.35
N LYS A 26 4.56 0.59 -17.10
CA LYS A 26 4.09 1.76 -16.34
C LYS A 26 4.64 1.71 -14.90
N PRO A 27 5.14 2.83 -14.36
CA PRO A 27 5.57 2.89 -12.97
C PRO A 27 4.39 2.72 -12.02
N LEU A 28 4.63 2.01 -10.93
CA LEU A 28 3.65 1.75 -9.88
C LEU A 28 4.13 2.34 -8.56
N ASN A 29 3.31 3.21 -7.96
CA ASN A 29 3.55 3.67 -6.60
C ASN A 29 2.97 2.66 -5.61
N VAL A 30 3.80 2.16 -4.71
CA VAL A 30 3.43 1.19 -3.68
C VAL A 30 3.60 1.83 -2.32
N GLY A 31 2.60 1.64 -1.47
CA GLY A 31 2.58 2.09 -0.08
C GLY A 31 2.57 0.89 0.84
N LEU A 32 3.39 0.92 1.89
CA LEU A 32 3.30 0.03 3.04
C LEU A 32 2.36 0.66 4.06
N TYR A 33 1.31 -0.05 4.42
CA TYR A 33 0.31 0.38 5.40
C TYR A 33 0.42 -0.49 6.64
N LYS A 34 0.32 0.13 7.82
CA LYS A 34 0.18 -0.56 9.09
C LYS A 34 -1.29 -0.51 9.50
N CYS A 35 -1.93 -1.68 9.55
CA CYS A 35 -3.33 -1.78 9.93
C CYS A 35 -3.48 -1.83 11.45
N THR A 36 -4.62 -1.37 11.95
CA THR A 36 -5.02 -1.47 13.37
C THR A 36 -5.16 -2.91 13.86
N CYS A 37 -5.30 -3.89 12.95
CA CYS A 37 -5.25 -5.32 13.30
C CYS A 37 -3.83 -5.85 13.58
N GLY A 38 -2.83 -4.98 13.64
CA GLY A 38 -1.43 -5.31 13.94
C GLY A 38 -0.64 -5.84 12.74
N LYS A 39 -1.28 -6.03 11.57
CA LYS A 39 -0.62 -6.52 10.36
C LYS A 39 -0.28 -5.39 9.41
N SER A 40 0.89 -5.50 8.79
CA SER A 40 1.30 -4.62 7.69
C SER A 40 0.91 -5.22 6.34
N PHE A 41 0.52 -4.38 5.40
CA PHE A 41 0.18 -4.79 4.03
C PHE A 41 0.64 -3.75 3.02
N ARG A 42 0.82 -4.15 1.76
CA ARG A 42 1.20 -3.26 0.67
C ARG A 42 0.01 -3.03 -0.23
N ALA A 43 -0.21 -1.80 -0.64
CA ALA A 43 -1.23 -1.44 -1.61
C ALA A 43 -0.71 -0.36 -2.55
N SER A 44 -1.25 -0.32 -3.77
CA SER A 44 -0.95 0.74 -4.73
C SER A 44 -1.45 2.08 -4.19
N VAL A 45 -0.56 3.07 -4.18
CA VAL A 45 -0.90 4.46 -3.87
C VAL A 45 -1.33 5.10 -5.19
N LYS A 46 -2.60 5.47 -5.29
CA LYS A 46 -3.12 6.29 -6.39
C LYS A 46 -2.98 7.75 -6.04
#